data_AF-A0A6J7TGP2-F1
#
_entry.id   AF-A0A6J7TGP2-F1
#
_cell.length_a   1.000
_cell.length_b   1.000
_cell.length_c   1.000
_cell.angle_alpha   90.00
_cell.angle_beta   90.00
_cell.angle_gamma   90.00
#
_symmetry.space_group_name_H-M   'P 1'
#
loop_
_entity.id
_entity.type
_entity.pdbx_description
1 polymer ?
#
loop_
_entity_poly.entity_id
_entity_poly.type
_entity_poly.pdbx_seq_one_letter_code
_entity_poly.pdbx_strand_id
1 'polypeptide(L)'
;MVISDATQITAKVAAPYTSYVDTWSAGFSSFLSKLQSEGLKVVVIGDTPYPGQNSPSCLSVHIKDPAHCDVPRTRTPASIATKEIALKYGATFIDPLDWICDGNICPAVKAGVNVYRDNSHLSVAFTRTLVAQLTTALIKVA
;
A
#
# COMPACT_ATOMS: atom_id res chain seq x y z
N MET A 1 -4.40 1.75 3.12
CA MET A 1 -5.82 2.06 2.98
C MET A 1 -6.68 0.99 3.62
N VAL A 2 -7.59 1.33 4.51
CA VAL A 2 -8.55 0.45 5.18
C VAL A 2 -9.95 0.67 4.63
N ILE A 3 -10.60 -0.36 4.13
CA ILE A 3 -11.98 -0.34 3.66
C ILE A 3 -12.86 -1.12 4.62
N SER A 4 -13.84 -0.37 5.12
CA SER A 4 -14.79 -1.00 6.05
C SER A 4 -16.22 -0.58 5.75
N ASP A 5 -17.11 -1.41 6.18
CA ASP A 5 -18.51 -1.08 5.95
C ASP A 5 -19.04 -0.15 7.02
N ALA A 6 -18.16 0.55 7.73
CA ALA A 6 -18.55 1.47 8.78
C ALA A 6 -18.75 2.88 8.25
N THR A 7 -19.66 3.66 8.83
CA THR A 7 -19.95 5.04 8.43
C THR A 7 -19.32 6.04 9.39
N GLN A 8 -18.84 5.55 10.65
CA GLN A 8 -18.11 6.33 11.63
C GLN A 8 -17.41 5.43 12.64
N ILE A 9 -16.10 5.59 12.76
CA ILE A 9 -15.32 4.83 13.72
C ILE A 9 -14.37 5.75 14.47
N THR A 10 -14.51 5.76 15.80
CA THR A 10 -13.56 6.50 16.60
C THR A 10 -12.60 5.56 17.32
N ALA A 11 -11.33 5.68 17.06
CA ALA A 11 -10.29 4.90 17.72
C ALA A 11 -9.30 5.81 18.44
N LYS A 12 -8.90 5.33 19.55
CA LYS A 12 -7.88 6.05 20.30
C LYS A 12 -6.61 6.24 19.48
N VAL A 13 -6.13 7.50 19.52
CA VAL A 13 -4.86 7.79 18.85
C VAL A 13 -3.70 7.30 19.71
N ALA A 14 -2.76 6.64 19.00
CA ALA A 14 -1.61 6.12 19.73
C ALA A 14 -0.79 7.26 20.34
N ALA A 15 -0.37 7.09 21.66
CA ALA A 15 0.61 8.00 22.23
C ALA A 15 1.96 7.86 21.55
N PRO A 16 2.62 9.02 21.36
CA PRO A 16 3.92 8.91 20.73
C PRO A 16 4.88 7.99 21.49
N TYR A 17 5.45 6.97 20.78
CA TYR A 17 6.53 6.13 21.28
C TYR A 17 7.87 6.64 20.77
N THR A 18 9.00 6.01 21.24
CA THR A 18 10.35 6.40 20.84
C THR A 18 10.64 5.98 19.40
N SER A 19 9.80 5.04 18.83
CA SER A 19 10.00 4.55 17.47
C SER A 19 8.76 4.75 16.61
N TYR A 20 9.01 5.19 15.34
CA TYR A 20 7.92 5.36 14.38
C TYR A 20 7.12 4.08 14.24
N VAL A 21 7.75 3.02 14.11
CA VAL A 21 7.08 1.75 13.86
C VAL A 21 6.24 1.35 15.07
N ASP A 22 6.73 1.65 16.22
CA ASP A 22 5.99 1.33 17.44
C ASP A 22 4.74 2.19 17.57
N THR A 23 4.98 3.45 17.27
CA THR A 23 3.84 4.34 17.31
C THR A 23 2.80 3.94 16.28
N TRP A 24 3.21 3.65 15.09
CA TRP A 24 2.31 3.21 14.03
C TRP A 24 1.59 1.92 14.41
N SER A 25 2.38 0.94 14.91
CA SER A 25 1.83 -0.35 15.25
C SER A 25 0.75 -0.24 16.33
N ALA A 26 1.01 0.59 17.25
CA ALA A 26 0.06 0.79 18.34
C ALA A 26 -1.23 1.41 17.85
N GLY A 27 -1.09 2.40 17.09
CA GLY A 27 -2.27 3.05 16.55
C GLY A 27 -3.08 2.19 15.62
N PHE A 28 -2.36 1.56 14.77
CA PHE A 28 -3.03 0.70 13.80
C PHE A 28 -3.73 -0.45 14.49
N SER A 29 -3.11 -1.04 15.49
CA SER A 29 -3.72 -2.11 16.28
C SER A 29 -4.98 -1.65 16.98
N SER A 30 -4.85 -0.53 17.57
CA SER A 30 -6.01 0.03 18.25
C SER A 30 -7.17 0.25 17.29
N PHE A 31 -6.87 0.71 16.15
CA PHE A 31 -7.86 0.98 15.13
C PHE A 31 -8.52 -0.31 14.64
N LEU A 32 -7.74 -1.34 14.34
CA LEU A 32 -8.27 -2.59 13.82
C LEU A 32 -9.03 -3.35 14.89
N SER A 33 -8.55 -3.28 16.10
CA SER A 33 -9.25 -3.88 17.21
C SER A 33 -10.67 -3.32 17.36
N LYS A 34 -10.72 -2.06 17.17
CA LYS A 34 -12.03 -1.41 17.26
C LYS A 34 -12.96 -1.89 16.16
N LEU A 35 -12.45 -1.92 15.03
CA LEU A 35 -13.25 -2.38 13.89
C LEU A 35 -13.71 -3.81 14.11
N GLN A 36 -12.81 -4.61 14.58
CA GLN A 36 -13.11 -6.01 14.85
C GLN A 36 -14.19 -6.16 15.92
N SER A 37 -14.14 -5.41 16.96
CA SER A 37 -15.09 -5.48 18.06
C SER A 37 -16.50 -5.10 17.62
N GLU A 38 -16.54 -4.43 16.54
CA GLU A 38 -17.83 -4.02 16.00
C GLU A 38 -18.36 -5.04 15.00
N GLY A 39 -17.67 -6.05 14.78
CA GLY A 39 -18.08 -7.13 13.91
C GLY A 39 -17.99 -6.79 12.44
N LEU A 40 -17.07 -5.80 12.09
CA LEU A 40 -16.94 -5.33 10.71
C LEU A 40 -16.00 -6.22 9.93
N LYS A 41 -16.38 -6.31 8.71
CA LYS A 41 -15.45 -6.89 7.76
C LYS A 41 -14.42 -5.87 7.30
N VAL A 42 -13.17 -6.28 7.46
CA VAL A 42 -12.13 -5.28 7.21
C VAL A 42 -11.17 -5.79 6.14
N VAL A 43 -10.97 -4.92 5.16
CA VAL A 43 -9.93 -5.15 4.17
C VAL A 43 -8.83 -4.10 4.31
N VAL A 44 -7.64 -4.59 4.39
CA VAL A 44 -6.48 -3.70 4.41
C VAL A 44 -5.71 -3.82 3.11
N ILE A 45 -5.47 -2.67 2.45
CA ILE A 45 -4.68 -2.62 1.23
C ILE A 45 -3.26 -2.16 1.56
N GLY A 46 -2.29 -3.02 1.22
CA GLY A 46 -0.90 -2.75 1.54
C GLY A 46 -0.31 -1.58 0.79
N ASP A 47 0.84 -1.17 1.22
CA ASP A 47 1.55 -0.06 0.59
C ASP A 47 2.04 -0.43 -0.80
N THR A 48 2.12 0.54 -1.67
CA THR A 48 2.79 0.40 -2.97
C THR A 48 4.30 0.56 -2.82
N PRO A 49 5.06 0.04 -3.92
CA PRO A 49 6.49 0.29 -3.86
C PRO A 49 6.83 1.77 -3.76
N TYR A 50 7.81 2.03 -2.87
CA TYR A 50 8.28 3.39 -2.68
C TYR A 50 9.39 3.74 -3.67
N PRO A 51 9.13 4.77 -4.48
CA PRO A 51 10.09 5.08 -5.54
C PRO A 51 11.38 5.70 -5.02
N GLY A 52 11.37 6.28 -3.80
CA GLY A 52 12.53 6.83 -3.15
C GLY A 52 13.13 8.02 -3.87
N GLN A 53 12.51 8.35 -4.99
CA GLN A 53 12.91 9.47 -5.83
C GLN A 53 11.73 10.04 -6.61
N ASN A 54 11.96 11.27 -7.19
CA ASN A 54 10.97 11.78 -8.13
C ASN A 54 11.02 11.03 -9.45
N SER A 55 10.04 10.12 -9.67
CA SER A 55 10.06 9.15 -10.77
C SER A 55 9.97 9.84 -12.11
N PRO A 56 9.12 10.89 -12.21
CA PRO A 56 9.05 11.56 -13.51
C PRO A 56 10.35 12.29 -13.87
N SER A 57 10.93 12.91 -12.91
CA SER A 57 12.22 13.55 -13.16
C SER A 57 13.27 12.56 -13.63
N CYS A 58 13.35 11.37 -12.96
CA CYS A 58 14.27 10.31 -13.34
C CYS A 58 14.01 9.84 -14.76
N LEU A 59 12.77 9.70 -15.08
CA LEU A 59 12.38 9.19 -16.39
C LEU A 59 12.73 10.19 -17.48
N SER A 60 12.63 11.43 -17.17
CA SER A 60 12.90 12.48 -18.15
C SER A 60 14.36 12.48 -18.58
N VAL A 61 15.22 12.05 -17.72
CA VAL A 61 16.64 12.05 -18.02
C VAL A 61 17.06 10.70 -18.60
N HIS A 62 16.25 9.61 -18.38
CA HIS A 62 16.53 8.27 -18.88
C HIS A 62 15.46 7.78 -19.85
N ILE A 63 15.16 8.49 -20.88
CA ILE A 63 14.05 8.25 -21.80
C ILE A 63 14.27 6.95 -22.56
N LYS A 64 15.52 6.61 -22.83
CA LYS A 64 15.84 5.45 -23.66
C LYS A 64 16.00 4.19 -22.82
N ASP A 65 16.13 4.42 -21.52
CA ASP A 65 16.31 3.29 -20.63
C ASP A 65 15.67 3.54 -19.27
N PRO A 66 14.37 3.37 -19.18
CA PRO A 66 13.62 3.70 -17.97
C PRO A 66 13.96 2.78 -16.80
N ALA A 67 14.57 1.67 -17.09
CA ALA A 67 14.92 0.69 -16.06
C ALA A 67 15.83 1.30 -15.00
N HIS A 68 16.50 2.42 -15.34
CA HIS A 68 17.35 3.13 -14.40
C HIS A 68 16.54 3.68 -13.24
N CYS A 69 15.28 3.78 -13.50
CA CYS A 69 14.40 4.39 -12.51
C CYS A 69 13.60 3.34 -11.75
N ASP A 70 13.80 2.04 -12.02
CA ASP A 70 13.14 0.95 -11.29
C ASP A 70 13.60 0.91 -9.83
N VAL A 71 12.69 0.33 -9.03
CA VAL A 71 13.05 0.23 -7.62
C VAL A 71 12.93 -1.23 -7.17
N PRO A 72 13.75 -1.54 -6.13
CA PRO A 72 13.62 -2.89 -5.58
C PRO A 72 12.28 -3.14 -4.89
N ARG A 73 11.90 -4.32 -4.96
CA ARG A 73 10.72 -4.75 -4.20
C ARG A 73 11.01 -4.82 -2.71
N THR A 74 10.68 -3.67 -1.99
CA THR A 74 10.97 -3.64 -0.55
C THR A 74 9.77 -3.13 0.24
N ARG A 75 9.75 -3.49 1.52
CA ARG A 75 8.77 -2.97 2.47
C ARG A 75 9.45 -2.22 3.60
N THR A 76 8.77 -1.22 4.00
CA THR A 76 9.24 -0.56 5.21
C THR A 76 8.87 -1.37 6.45
N PRO A 77 9.59 -1.15 7.48
CA PRO A 77 9.21 -1.83 8.71
C PRO A 77 7.75 -1.60 9.09
N ALA A 78 7.28 -0.41 8.91
CA ALA A 78 5.88 -0.10 9.21
C ALA A 78 4.93 -0.90 8.32
N SER A 79 5.24 -1.02 7.07
CA SER A 79 4.43 -1.79 6.12
C SER A 79 4.37 -3.27 6.51
N ILE A 80 5.53 -3.77 6.93
CA ILE A 80 5.57 -5.15 7.38
C ILE A 80 4.68 -5.33 8.60
N ALA A 81 4.78 -4.35 9.53
CA ALA A 81 3.95 -4.37 10.73
C ALA A 81 2.46 -4.30 10.38
N THR A 82 2.12 -3.50 9.44
CA THR A 82 0.73 -3.35 9.00
C THR A 82 0.15 -4.70 8.58
N LYS A 83 0.83 -5.41 7.75
CA LYS A 83 0.36 -6.71 7.30
C LYS A 83 0.17 -7.67 8.48
N GLU A 84 1.18 -7.70 9.32
CA GLU A 84 1.12 -8.60 10.47
C GLU A 84 -0.06 -8.26 11.37
N ILE A 85 -0.26 -7.05 11.60
CA ILE A 85 -1.34 -6.59 12.48
C ILE A 85 -2.68 -6.87 11.83
N ALA A 86 -2.79 -6.54 10.55
CA ALA A 86 -4.02 -6.82 9.82
C ALA A 86 -4.43 -8.28 9.99
N LEU A 87 -3.53 -9.17 9.79
CA LEU A 87 -3.79 -10.60 9.89
C LEU A 87 -4.13 -11.00 11.32
N LYS A 88 -3.45 -10.41 12.23
CA LYS A 88 -3.70 -10.67 13.64
C LYS A 88 -5.15 -10.36 14.01
N TYR A 89 -5.75 -9.37 13.39
CA TYR A 89 -7.09 -8.95 13.78
C TYR A 89 -8.13 -9.44 12.78
N GLY A 90 -7.72 -10.39 11.96
CA GLY A 90 -8.63 -11.10 11.10
C GLY A 90 -9.04 -10.34 9.87
N ALA A 91 -8.31 -9.26 9.54
CA ALA A 91 -8.58 -8.51 8.32
C ALA A 91 -8.06 -9.25 7.10
N THR A 92 -8.73 -9.06 5.99
CA THR A 92 -8.19 -9.47 4.70
C THR A 92 -7.14 -8.48 4.21
N PHE A 93 -6.00 -9.02 3.81
CA PHE A 93 -4.91 -8.16 3.35
C PHE A 93 -4.70 -8.30 1.85
N ILE A 94 -4.79 -7.19 1.15
CA ILE A 94 -4.52 -7.12 -0.28
C ILE A 94 -3.16 -6.49 -0.52
N ASP A 95 -2.30 -7.31 -1.19
CA ASP A 95 -0.95 -6.83 -1.46
C ASP A 95 -0.80 -6.38 -2.90
N PRO A 96 -0.62 -5.10 -3.07
CA PRO A 96 -0.56 -4.58 -4.44
C PRO A 96 0.81 -4.77 -5.09
N LEU A 97 1.76 -5.21 -4.33
CA LEU A 97 3.11 -5.35 -4.86
C LEU A 97 3.15 -6.35 -6.00
N ASP A 98 2.27 -7.34 -5.88
CA ASP A 98 2.25 -8.39 -6.89
C ASP A 98 1.74 -7.86 -8.22
N TRP A 99 1.04 -6.82 -8.13
CA TRP A 99 0.46 -6.24 -9.33
C TRP A 99 1.41 -5.24 -9.97
N ILE A 100 2.21 -4.71 -9.15
CA ILE A 100 3.02 -3.59 -9.60
C ILE A 100 4.43 -4.06 -9.93
N CYS A 101 4.94 -5.01 -9.22
CA CYS A 101 6.32 -5.43 -9.34
C CYS A 101 6.44 -6.68 -10.20
N ASP A 102 7.60 -6.81 -10.87
CA ASP A 102 8.05 -8.03 -11.54
C ASP A 102 9.18 -8.69 -10.76
N GLY A 103 8.81 -9.79 -10.00
CA GLY A 103 9.80 -10.39 -9.14
C GLY A 103 10.32 -9.45 -8.07
N ASN A 104 11.60 -9.14 -8.15
CA ASN A 104 12.23 -8.35 -7.09
C ASN A 104 12.44 -6.91 -7.54
N ILE A 105 11.81 -6.62 -8.68
CA ILE A 105 11.99 -5.29 -9.24
C ILE A 105 10.63 -4.67 -9.54
N CYS A 106 10.53 -3.40 -9.17
CA CYS A 106 9.33 -2.65 -9.48
C CYS A 106 9.61 -1.57 -10.52
N PRO A 107 8.96 -1.76 -11.66
CA PRO A 107 9.28 -0.86 -12.77
C PRO A 107 8.72 0.54 -12.58
N ALA A 108 9.43 1.53 -13.04
CA ALA A 108 8.96 2.91 -13.08
C ALA A 108 7.98 3.13 -14.22
N VAL A 109 8.07 2.27 -15.29
CA VAL A 109 7.14 2.19 -16.40
C VAL A 109 6.68 0.75 -16.60
N LYS A 110 5.41 0.56 -16.60
CA LYS A 110 4.85 -0.77 -16.80
C LYS A 110 3.77 -0.76 -17.86
N ALA A 111 4.07 -1.63 -18.89
CA ALA A 111 3.16 -1.72 -20.03
C ALA A 111 2.93 -0.35 -20.65
N GLY A 112 3.94 0.46 -20.69
CA GLY A 112 3.91 1.73 -21.38
C GLY A 112 3.33 2.87 -20.56
N VAL A 113 3.13 2.65 -19.32
CA VAL A 113 2.51 3.64 -18.45
C VAL A 113 3.45 4.00 -17.32
N ASN A 114 3.60 5.27 -17.07
CA ASN A 114 4.35 5.71 -15.91
C ASN A 114 3.65 5.33 -14.60
N VAL A 115 4.41 4.68 -13.77
CA VAL A 115 3.82 4.11 -12.56
C VAL A 115 3.55 5.22 -11.54
N TYR A 116 4.40 6.20 -11.48
CA TYR A 116 4.31 7.20 -10.41
C TYR A 116 4.05 8.59 -10.98
N ARG A 117 3.34 9.36 -10.20
CA ARG A 117 3.05 10.75 -10.49
C ARG A 117 4.18 11.67 -10.02
N ASP A 118 4.63 11.22 -8.79
CA ASP A 118 5.70 11.96 -8.14
C ASP A 118 6.61 11.04 -7.33
N ASN A 119 7.08 11.57 -6.14
CA ASN A 119 8.06 10.78 -5.40
C ASN A 119 7.38 9.79 -4.46
N SER A 120 5.99 9.63 -4.63
CA SER A 120 5.32 8.73 -3.70
C SER A 120 4.05 8.16 -4.30
N HIS A 121 3.31 8.86 -5.08
CA HIS A 121 1.96 8.55 -5.54
C HIS A 121 1.99 7.81 -6.88
N LEU A 122 1.06 6.77 -6.95
CA LEU A 122 0.81 6.19 -8.26
C LEU A 122 0.17 7.20 -9.19
N SER A 123 0.49 7.09 -10.46
CA SER A 123 -0.18 7.94 -11.43
C SER A 123 -1.63 7.52 -11.64
N VAL A 124 -2.38 8.40 -12.08
CA VAL A 124 -3.78 8.12 -12.38
C VAL A 124 -3.88 7.04 -13.43
N ALA A 125 -3.12 7.22 -14.46
CA ALA A 125 -3.15 6.29 -15.58
C ALA A 125 -2.80 4.87 -15.14
N PHE A 126 -1.84 4.75 -14.30
CA PHE A 126 -1.43 3.43 -13.86
C PHE A 126 -2.48 2.81 -12.94
N THR A 127 -2.99 3.62 -12.00
CA THR A 127 -4.00 3.13 -11.07
C THR A 127 -5.20 2.58 -11.82
N ARG A 128 -5.59 3.15 -12.98
CA ARG A 128 -6.71 2.69 -13.79
C ARG A 128 -6.44 1.28 -14.33
N THR A 129 -5.22 0.98 -14.51
CA THR A 129 -4.89 -0.34 -15.02
C THR A 129 -5.07 -1.41 -13.94
N LEU A 130 -5.19 -1.01 -12.68
CA LEU A 130 -5.24 -1.94 -11.56
C LEU A 130 -6.68 -2.19 -11.13
N VAL A 131 -7.64 -1.56 -11.71
CA VAL A 131 -9.04 -1.60 -11.29
C VAL A 131 -9.53 -3.04 -11.29
N ALA A 132 -9.24 -3.76 -12.34
CA ALA A 132 -9.72 -5.14 -12.44
C ALA A 132 -9.14 -6.00 -11.32
N GLN A 133 -7.86 -5.92 -11.08
CA GLN A 133 -7.21 -6.67 -10.02
C GLN A 133 -7.82 -6.34 -8.66
N LEU A 134 -7.96 -5.02 -8.46
CA LEU A 134 -8.53 -4.60 -7.18
C LEU A 134 -9.95 -5.11 -7.00
N THR A 135 -10.73 -4.99 -8.01
CA THR A 135 -12.11 -5.44 -7.97
C THR A 135 -12.19 -6.93 -7.64
N THR A 136 -11.45 -7.68 -8.33
CA THR A 136 -11.39 -9.11 -8.11
C THR A 136 -11.01 -9.44 -6.67
N ALA A 137 -10.00 -8.71 -6.19
CA ALA A 137 -9.53 -8.94 -4.83
C ALA A 137 -10.59 -8.60 -3.80
N LEU A 138 -11.38 -7.64 -4.08
CA LEU A 138 -12.39 -7.19 -3.13
C LEU A 138 -13.60 -8.12 -3.13
N ILE A 139 -13.96 -8.71 -4.26
CA ILE A 139 -15.09 -9.61 -4.38
C ILE A 139 -14.81 -10.89 -3.62
N LYS A 140 -13.65 -11.33 -3.58
CA LYS A 140 -13.27 -12.55 -2.89
C LYS A 140 -13.46 -12.42 -1.38
N VAL A 141 -13.53 -11.17 -0.95
CA VAL A 141 -13.62 -10.87 0.46
C VAL A 141 -15.07 -10.68 0.87
N ALA A 142 -16.05 -10.47 -0.16
CA ALA A 142 -17.49 -10.31 0.08
C ALA A 142 -18.16 -11.66 0.30
#